data_AF-A0A1Q2L320-F1
#
_entry.id   AF-A0A1Q2L320-F1
#
_cell.length_a   1.000
_cell.length_b   1.000
_cell.length_c   1.000
_cell.angle_alpha   90.00
_cell.angle_beta   90.00
_cell.angle_gamma   90.00
#
_symmetry.space_group_name_H-M   'P 1'
#
loop_
_entity.id
_entity.type
_entity.pdbx_description
1 polymer ?
#
loop_
_entity_poly.entity_id
_entity_poly.type
_entity_poly.pdbx_seq_one_letter_code
_entity_poly.pdbx_strand_id
1 'polypeptide(L)'
;MEARFIALYDEYFDDVYRYIYAKLGNKWDAEDVVSDTFRKAYEKRHWLEKEPNPKAWLLTVARNTAIDHYRKKKGVPIGDQLDFHLVPVPFSDPLEQWDEQECLKKTLLCLPSEEMEIINLR
;
A
#
# COMPACT_ATOMS: atom_id res chain seq x y z
N MET A 1 21.87 -7.34 0.71
CA MET A 1 20.85 -7.57 -0.32
C MET A 1 19.59 -8.18 0.29
N GLU A 2 19.68 -9.26 1.06
CA GLU A 2 18.54 -9.80 1.84
C GLU A 2 18.04 -8.86 2.95
N ALA A 3 18.93 -8.20 3.69
CA ALA A 3 18.56 -7.37 4.84
C ALA A 3 17.57 -6.23 4.52
N ARG A 4 17.65 -5.62 3.34
CA ARG A 4 16.73 -4.55 2.93
C ARG A 4 15.35 -5.09 2.61
N PHE A 5 15.27 -6.26 1.98
CA PHE A 5 13.98 -6.90 1.73
C PHE A 5 13.30 -7.34 3.03
N ILE A 6 14.08 -7.85 4.00
CA ILE A 6 13.56 -8.20 5.33
C ILE A 6 12.98 -6.96 6.02
N ALA A 7 13.68 -5.82 5.99
CA ALA A 7 13.13 -4.58 6.55
C ALA A 7 11.82 -4.13 5.86
N LEU A 8 11.74 -4.23 4.53
CA LEU A 8 10.51 -3.93 3.78
C LEU A 8 9.37 -4.92 4.10
N TYR A 9 9.71 -6.19 4.32
CA TYR A 9 8.76 -7.20 4.74
C TYR A 9 8.20 -6.85 6.12
N ASP A 10 9.06 -6.60 7.10
CA ASP A 10 8.66 -6.26 8.47
C ASP A 10 7.83 -4.97 8.51
N GLU A 11 8.15 -3.99 7.67
CA GLU A 11 7.43 -2.71 7.59
C GLU A 11 6.04 -2.85 6.95
N TYR A 12 5.90 -3.65 5.89
CA TYR A 12 4.68 -3.68 5.07
C TYR A 12 3.83 -4.95 5.17
N PHE A 13 4.28 -5.96 5.91
CA PHE A 13 3.54 -7.22 6.06
C PHE A 13 2.10 -7.00 6.54
N ASP A 14 1.93 -6.21 7.60
CA ASP A 14 0.62 -5.94 8.21
C ASP A 14 -0.32 -5.23 7.22
N ASP A 15 0.18 -4.24 6.48
CA ASP A 15 -0.60 -3.48 5.50
C ASP A 15 -1.06 -4.39 4.35
N VAL A 16 -0.15 -5.22 3.83
CA VAL A 16 -0.43 -6.19 2.76
C VAL A 16 -1.42 -7.25 3.23
N TYR A 17 -1.23 -7.79 4.43
CA TYR A 17 -2.13 -8.78 5.01
C TYR A 17 -3.53 -8.21 5.21
N ARG A 18 -3.66 -7.03 5.82
CA ARG A 18 -4.96 -6.36 6.02
C ARG A 18 -5.66 -6.07 4.70
N TYR A 19 -4.92 -5.60 3.70
CA TYR A 19 -5.44 -5.36 2.36
C TYR A 19 -6.00 -6.64 1.72
N ILE A 20 -5.23 -7.73 1.74
CA ILE A 20 -5.65 -9.01 1.15
C ILE A 20 -6.81 -9.62 1.94
N TYR A 21 -6.75 -9.60 3.27
CA TYR A 21 -7.81 -10.13 4.12
C TYR A 21 -9.14 -9.38 3.91
N ALA A 22 -9.10 -8.05 3.80
CA ALA A 22 -10.29 -7.26 3.49
C ALA A 22 -10.92 -7.61 2.13
N LYS A 23 -10.14 -8.18 1.21
CA LYS A 23 -10.61 -8.60 -0.12
C LYS A 23 -11.12 -10.03 -0.17
N LEU A 24 -10.49 -10.95 0.56
CA LEU A 24 -10.83 -12.37 0.51
C LEU A 24 -11.79 -12.80 1.61
N GLY A 25 -11.82 -12.09 2.74
CA GLY A 25 -12.67 -12.39 3.90
C GLY A 25 -12.36 -13.73 4.58
N ASN A 26 -11.31 -14.43 4.16
CA ASN A 26 -10.90 -15.74 4.67
C ASN A 26 -9.42 -15.68 5.08
N LYS A 27 -9.13 -16.14 6.30
CA LYS A 27 -7.77 -16.13 6.86
C LYS A 27 -6.80 -17.00 6.06
N TRP A 28 -7.19 -18.23 5.74
CA TRP A 28 -6.34 -19.20 5.03
C TRP A 28 -5.99 -18.70 3.62
N ASP A 29 -7.00 -18.23 2.88
CA ASP A 29 -6.78 -17.67 1.55
C ASP A 29 -5.89 -16.41 1.63
N ALA A 30 -6.04 -15.58 2.68
CA ALA A 30 -5.22 -14.40 2.87
C ALA A 30 -3.76 -14.74 3.15
N GLU A 31 -3.48 -15.69 4.05
CA GLU A 31 -2.12 -16.14 4.36
C GLU A 31 -1.40 -16.70 3.13
N ASP A 32 -2.10 -17.50 2.31
CA ASP A 32 -1.57 -18.03 1.06
C ASP A 32 -1.24 -16.91 0.06
N VAL A 33 -2.15 -15.96 -0.13
CA VAL A 33 -1.98 -14.86 -1.10
C VAL A 33 -0.91 -13.86 -0.64
N VAL A 34 -0.79 -13.62 0.67
CA VAL A 34 0.29 -12.80 1.25
C VAL A 34 1.64 -13.46 0.99
N SER A 35 1.75 -14.76 1.24
CA SER A 35 2.98 -15.53 0.98
C SER A 35 3.37 -15.48 -0.50
N ASP A 36 2.40 -15.65 -1.40
CA ASP A 36 2.64 -15.56 -2.85
C ASP A 36 3.02 -14.15 -3.31
N THR A 37 2.45 -13.12 -2.67
CA THR A 37 2.78 -11.71 -2.93
C THR A 37 4.23 -11.42 -2.59
N PHE A 38 4.69 -11.78 -1.39
CA PHE A 38 6.07 -11.54 -0.97
C PHE A 38 7.08 -12.41 -1.73
N ARG A 39 6.70 -13.63 -2.13
CA ARG A 39 7.51 -14.45 -3.04
C ARG A 39 7.75 -13.73 -4.38
N LYS A 40 6.68 -13.23 -5.03
CA LYS A 40 6.79 -12.46 -6.28
C LYS A 40 7.57 -11.15 -6.10
N ALA A 41 7.40 -10.49 -4.95
CA ALA A 41 8.16 -9.29 -4.61
C ALA A 41 9.66 -9.59 -4.48
N TYR A 42 10.01 -10.71 -3.85
CA TYR A 42 11.39 -11.15 -3.67
C TYR A 42 12.08 -11.49 -5.02
N GLU A 43 11.35 -12.14 -5.93
CA GLU A 43 11.84 -12.39 -7.29
C GLU A 43 12.21 -11.09 -8.02
N LYS A 44 11.48 -10.01 -7.74
CA LYS A 44 11.69 -8.67 -8.31
C LYS A 44 12.40 -7.70 -7.37
N ARG A 45 13.05 -8.19 -6.31
CA ARG A 45 13.68 -7.35 -5.26
C ARG A 45 14.65 -6.29 -5.78
N HIS A 46 15.39 -6.58 -6.86
CA HIS A 46 16.31 -5.61 -7.48
C HIS A 46 15.61 -4.38 -8.05
N TRP A 47 14.36 -4.54 -8.48
CA TRP A 47 13.53 -3.44 -8.96
C TRP A 47 12.91 -2.69 -7.77
N LEU A 48 12.42 -3.43 -6.77
CA LEU A 48 11.90 -2.88 -5.52
C LEU A 48 12.94 -2.00 -4.80
N GLU A 49 14.22 -2.37 -4.86
CA GLU A 49 15.31 -1.58 -4.31
C GLU A 49 15.44 -0.19 -4.96
N LYS A 50 15.00 -0.03 -6.21
CA LYS A 50 15.10 1.22 -6.97
C LYS A 50 13.78 1.98 -7.04
N GLU A 51 12.70 1.40 -6.51
CA GLU A 51 11.37 1.95 -6.58
C GLU A 51 11.21 3.12 -5.58
N PRO A 52 10.84 4.32 -6.03
CA PRO A 52 10.61 5.46 -5.13
C PRO A 52 9.45 5.24 -4.17
N ASN A 53 8.45 4.43 -4.52
CA ASN A 53 7.32 4.09 -3.64
C ASN A 53 7.14 2.56 -3.50
N PRO A 54 7.97 1.90 -2.66
CA PRO A 54 7.95 0.44 -2.52
C PRO A 54 6.61 -0.07 -1.97
N LYS A 55 5.93 0.70 -1.12
CA LYS A 55 4.62 0.37 -0.55
C LYS A 55 3.53 0.28 -1.64
N ALA A 56 3.39 1.33 -2.46
CA ALA A 56 2.39 1.37 -3.52
C ALA A 56 2.58 0.23 -4.54
N TRP A 57 3.84 -0.06 -4.87
CA TRP A 57 4.13 -1.19 -5.74
C TRP A 57 3.80 -2.53 -5.08
N LEU A 58 4.15 -2.74 -3.82
CA LEU A 58 3.86 -3.98 -3.10
C LEU A 58 2.35 -4.25 -3.00
N LEU A 59 1.56 -3.21 -2.75
CA LEU A 59 0.09 -3.28 -2.78
C LEU A 59 -0.46 -3.59 -4.18
N THR A 60 0.22 -3.13 -5.25
CA THR A 60 -0.12 -3.50 -6.62
C THR A 60 0.12 -4.99 -6.87
N VAL A 61 1.24 -5.54 -6.39
CA VAL A 61 1.52 -6.98 -6.46
C VAL A 61 0.49 -7.77 -5.65
N ALA A 62 0.13 -7.29 -4.46
CA ALA A 62 -0.88 -7.90 -3.59
C ALA A 62 -2.25 -7.97 -4.28
N ARG A 63 -2.69 -6.84 -4.87
CA ARG A 63 -3.94 -6.75 -5.65
C ARG A 63 -3.98 -7.77 -6.77
N ASN A 64 -2.96 -7.78 -7.62
CA ASN A 64 -2.93 -8.68 -8.77
C ASN A 64 -2.92 -10.15 -8.32
N THR A 65 -2.17 -10.46 -7.26
CA THR A 65 -2.10 -11.82 -6.70
C THR A 65 -3.42 -12.27 -6.09
N ALA A 66 -4.13 -11.38 -5.39
CA ALA A 66 -5.46 -11.67 -4.85
C ALA A 66 -6.51 -11.88 -5.95
N ILE A 67 -6.47 -11.07 -7.02
CA ILE A 67 -7.32 -11.24 -8.20
C ILE A 67 -7.07 -12.61 -8.85
N ASP A 68 -5.80 -12.95 -9.08
CA ASP A 68 -5.42 -14.23 -9.69
C ASP A 68 -5.87 -15.42 -8.84
N HIS A 69 -5.73 -15.33 -7.52
CA HIS A 69 -6.21 -16.35 -6.57
C HIS A 69 -7.73 -16.50 -6.64
N TYR A 70 -8.47 -15.39 -6.57
CA TYR A 70 -9.92 -15.40 -6.65
C TYR A 70 -10.43 -16.02 -7.96
N ARG A 71 -9.79 -15.70 -9.09
CA ARG A 71 -10.14 -16.24 -10.42
C ARG A 71 -9.91 -17.74 -10.51
N LYS A 72 -8.77 -18.23 -10.00
CA LYS A 72 -8.49 -19.67 -9.93
C LYS A 72 -9.51 -20.42 -9.08
N LYS A 73 -9.93 -19.82 -7.95
CA LYS A 73 -10.89 -20.43 -7.03
C LYS A 73 -12.32 -20.51 -7.58
N LYS A 74 -12.76 -19.49 -8.33
CA LYS A 74 -14.11 -19.47 -8.93
C LYS A 74 -14.21 -20.12 -10.32
N GLY A 75 -13.10 -20.48 -10.95
CA GLY A 75 -13.10 -21.02 -12.32
C GLY A 75 -13.59 -20.02 -13.38
N VAL A 76 -13.54 -18.72 -13.08
CA VAL A 76 -14.06 -17.65 -13.95
C VAL A 76 -13.06 -17.39 -15.08
N PRO A 77 -13.50 -17.37 -16.35
CA PRO A 77 -12.63 -17.11 -17.49
C PRO A 77 -11.98 -15.72 -17.46
N ILE A 78 -10.91 -15.57 -18.22
CA ILE A 78 -10.11 -14.35 -18.35
C ILE A 78 -10.93 -13.26 -19.06
N GLY A 79 -11.82 -12.58 -18.33
CA GLY A 79 -12.67 -11.51 -18.90
C GLY A 79 -13.52 -10.77 -17.86
N ASP A 80 -14.00 -11.45 -16.82
CA ASP A 80 -14.88 -10.85 -15.80
C ASP A 80 -14.07 -10.26 -14.64
N GLN A 81 -13.53 -9.06 -14.84
CA GLN A 81 -12.82 -8.29 -13.81
C GLN A 81 -13.75 -7.61 -12.78
N LEU A 82 -15.07 -7.66 -12.98
CA LEU A 82 -16.02 -6.73 -12.36
C LEU A 82 -16.32 -7.02 -10.87
N ASP A 83 -16.18 -8.26 -10.39
CA ASP A 83 -16.61 -8.63 -9.03
C ASP A 83 -15.58 -8.37 -7.92
N PHE A 84 -14.28 -8.29 -8.23
CA PHE A 84 -13.25 -8.06 -7.20
C PHE A 84 -13.21 -6.59 -6.73
N HIS A 85 -13.93 -5.71 -7.42
CA HIS A 85 -13.80 -4.27 -7.30
C HIS A 85 -14.83 -3.58 -6.38
N LEU A 86 -15.76 -4.28 -5.72
CA LEU A 86 -16.85 -3.61 -5.00
C LEU A 86 -16.66 -3.38 -3.49
N VAL A 87 -15.43 -3.49 -2.99
CA VAL A 87 -15.07 -2.74 -1.77
C VAL A 87 -14.07 -1.68 -2.19
N PRO A 88 -14.46 -0.41 -2.29
CA PRO A 88 -13.51 0.68 -2.23
C PRO A 88 -12.84 0.54 -0.87
N VAL A 89 -11.68 -0.12 -0.84
CA VAL A 89 -10.70 0.23 0.19
C VAL A 89 -10.39 1.66 -0.19
N PRO A 90 -10.71 2.66 0.65
CA PRO A 90 -10.34 4.02 0.33
C PRO A 90 -8.87 3.95 -0.05
N PHE A 91 -8.55 4.43 -1.25
CA PHE A 91 -7.19 4.79 -1.59
C PHE A 91 -6.87 6.08 -0.82
N SER A 92 -7.17 6.09 0.48
CA SER A 92 -6.43 6.87 1.43
C SER A 92 -5.25 5.97 1.73
N ASP A 93 -4.14 6.26 1.07
CA ASP A 93 -2.87 5.86 1.63
C ASP A 93 -2.90 6.22 3.14
N PRO A 94 -2.61 5.30 4.07
CA PRO A 94 -2.43 5.67 5.47
C PRO A 94 -1.32 6.74 5.65
N LEU A 95 -0.48 6.97 4.64
CA LEU A 95 0.47 8.09 4.52
C LEU A 95 -0.07 9.30 3.73
N GLU A 96 -1.22 9.24 3.03
CA GLU A 96 -1.87 10.44 2.46
C GLU A 96 -2.65 11.24 3.50
N GLN A 97 -2.67 10.82 4.76
CA GLN A 97 -3.19 11.65 5.84
C GLN A 97 -2.11 12.38 6.65
N TRP A 98 -0.83 11.99 6.58
CA TRP A 98 0.32 12.70 7.14
C TRP A 98 1.51 12.56 6.19
N ASP A 99 1.76 13.52 5.29
CA ASP A 99 2.91 14.44 5.51
C ASP A 99 2.82 15.82 4.80
N GLU A 100 1.63 16.27 4.36
CA GLU A 100 1.47 17.66 3.86
C GLU A 100 1.25 18.65 5.02
N GLN A 101 0.49 18.23 6.04
CA GLN A 101 0.19 19.04 7.23
C GLN A 101 1.35 19.10 8.24
N GLU A 102 2.25 18.11 8.26
CA GLU A 102 3.43 18.10 9.16
C GLU A 102 4.56 18.98 8.63
N CYS A 103 4.80 18.97 7.31
CA CYS A 103 5.71 19.89 6.65
C CYS A 103 5.23 21.34 6.78
N LEU A 104 3.93 21.59 6.62
CA LEU A 104 3.31 22.90 6.80
C LEU A 104 3.42 23.40 8.25
N LYS A 105 3.18 22.53 9.25
CA LYS A 105 3.36 22.88 10.68
C LYS A 105 4.81 23.16 11.04
N LYS A 106 5.77 22.40 10.49
CA LYS A 106 7.22 22.62 10.71
C LYS A 106 7.71 23.92 10.08
N THR A 107 7.17 24.31 8.93
CA THR A 107 7.50 25.60 8.29
C THR A 107 6.83 26.78 8.99
N LEU A 108 5.57 26.65 9.43
CA LEU A 108 4.88 27.64 10.26
C LEU A 108 5.62 27.93 11.58
N LEU A 109 6.25 26.93 12.19
CA LEU A 109 7.07 27.09 13.39
C LEU A 109 8.44 27.75 13.15
N CYS A 110 8.88 27.83 11.89
CA CYS A 110 10.14 28.46 11.48
C CYS A 110 9.95 29.82 10.77
N LEU A 111 8.71 30.31 10.64
CA LEU A 111 8.47 31.65 10.10
C LEU A 111 8.66 32.69 11.21
N PRO A 112 9.62 33.64 11.06
CA PRO A 112 9.80 34.75 11.98
C PRO A 112 8.52 35.55 12.13
N SER A 113 8.30 36.09 13.33
CA SER A 113 7.07 36.69 13.85
C SER A 113 6.54 37.96 13.13
N GLU A 114 7.05 38.33 11.96
CA GLU A 114 6.57 39.49 11.19
C GLU A 114 5.61 39.13 10.04
N GLU A 115 5.58 37.88 9.55
CA GLU A 115 4.69 37.50 8.44
C GLU A 115 3.32 36.94 8.88
N MET A 116 3.16 36.58 10.17
CA MET A 116 1.90 36.01 10.70
C MET A 116 0.76 37.03 10.87
N GLU A 117 1.06 38.34 10.88
CA GLU A 117 0.01 39.36 11.02
C GLU A 117 -0.86 39.52 9.77
N ILE A 118 -0.35 39.14 8.59
CA ILE A 118 -1.07 39.31 7.32
C ILE A 118 -2.13 38.22 7.11
N ILE A 119 -1.97 37.04 7.73
CA ILE A 119 -2.86 35.88 7.53
C ILE A 119 -4.13 35.95 8.42
N ASN A 120 -4.11 36.72 9.52
CA ASN A 120 -5.26 36.85 10.44
C ASN A 120 -6.20 38.03 10.12
N LEU A 121 -5.99 38.74 9.01
CA LEU A 121 -6.86 39.82 8.54
C LEU A 121 -7.38 39.52 7.14
N ARG A 122 -8.31 38.56 7.03
CA ARG A 122 -9.36 38.51 5.99
C ARG A 122 -10.44 37.49 6.29
#